data_AF-A0A1Z2XRG1-F1
#
_entry.id   AF-A0A1Z2XRG1-F1
#
_cell.length_a   1.000
_cell.length_b   1.000
_cell.length_c   1.000
_cell.angle_alpha   90.00
_cell.angle_beta   90.00
_cell.angle_gamma   90.00
#
_symmetry.space_group_name_H-M   'P 1'
#
loop_
_entity.id
_entity.type
_entity.pdbx_description
1 polymer ?
#
loop_
_entity_poly.entity_id
_entity_poly.type
_entity_poly.pdbx_seq_one_letter_code
_entity_poly.pdbx_strand_id
1 'polypeptide(L)'
;MFYQKVNRRSREAMTGFLARHYRYNTMNAWNRSTSYANDVKVPNLDIPSELQDLAYDVASGEVEAPDWDIFFARTVSDFYQRTGYHIGFNGRSSGYLVLYEAQANEDGTYSLYPGRSIDMYEDFAGWDMQDLRGRVELVQDFDKTCDRLREGFIFMLEHYAPGEYTEVKRIPHRVMEPTGKSLLA
;
A
#
# COMPACT_ATOMS: atom_id res chain seq x y z
N MET A 1 -8.90 -8.29 -7.07
CA MET A 1 -9.43 -6.95 -7.41
C MET A 1 -10.06 -6.34 -6.18
N PHE A 2 -9.71 -5.10 -5.87
CA PHE A 2 -10.15 -4.33 -4.71
C PHE A 2 -11.31 -3.40 -5.08
N TYR A 3 -11.31 -2.85 -6.29
CA TYR A 3 -12.32 -1.88 -6.73
C TYR A 3 -13.74 -2.41 -6.62
N GLN A 4 -14.61 -1.60 -6.03
CA GLN A 4 -16.04 -1.86 -5.94
C GLN A 4 -16.85 -0.74 -6.60
N LYS A 5 -17.81 -1.10 -7.45
CA LYS A 5 -18.75 -0.14 -8.05
C LYS A 5 -19.84 0.23 -7.04
N VAL A 6 -19.90 1.51 -6.67
CA VAL A 6 -20.85 2.05 -5.68
C VAL A 6 -21.88 2.97 -6.34
N ASN A 7 -23.14 2.87 -5.92
CA ASN A 7 -24.19 3.80 -6.34
C ASN A 7 -24.05 5.14 -5.60
N ARG A 8 -23.39 6.12 -6.23
CA ARG A 8 -23.15 7.48 -5.70
C ARG A 8 -24.40 8.37 -5.59
N ARG A 9 -25.59 7.85 -5.90
CA ARG A 9 -26.89 8.52 -5.66
C ARG A 9 -27.59 8.02 -4.40
N SER A 10 -27.18 6.87 -3.86
CA SER A 10 -27.72 6.32 -2.61
C SER A 10 -26.78 6.64 -1.47
N ARG A 11 -27.28 7.39 -0.49
CA ARG A 11 -26.54 7.69 0.75
C ARG A 11 -26.11 6.41 1.47
N GLU A 12 -27.04 5.48 1.62
CA GLU A 12 -26.83 4.18 2.27
C GLU A 12 -25.74 3.36 1.57
N ALA A 13 -25.72 3.36 0.22
CA ALA A 13 -24.68 2.66 -0.52
C ALA A 13 -23.29 3.27 -0.29
N MET A 14 -23.20 4.61 -0.25
CA MET A 14 -21.95 5.33 -0.03
C MET A 14 -21.43 5.15 1.39
N THR A 15 -22.25 5.41 2.42
CA THR A 15 -21.84 5.25 3.82
C THR A 15 -21.53 3.78 4.13
N GLY A 16 -22.32 2.85 3.59
CA GLY A 16 -22.09 1.42 3.74
C GLY A 16 -20.77 0.96 3.10
N PHE A 17 -20.40 1.50 1.93
CA PHE A 17 -19.10 1.23 1.31
C PHE A 17 -17.96 1.75 2.18
N LEU A 18 -18.00 3.02 2.59
CA LEU A 18 -16.94 3.64 3.39
C LEU A 18 -16.76 2.97 4.76
N ALA A 19 -17.85 2.74 5.49
CA ALA A 19 -17.80 2.17 6.83
C ALA A 19 -17.35 0.70 6.86
N ARG A 20 -17.61 -0.07 5.79
CA ARG A 20 -17.23 -1.50 5.71
C ARG A 20 -15.90 -1.74 4.99
N HIS A 21 -15.32 -0.71 4.38
CA HIS A 21 -14.01 -0.84 3.75
C HIS A 21 -12.97 -1.28 4.78
N TYR A 22 -12.06 -2.19 4.42
CA TYR A 22 -11.01 -2.62 5.33
C TYR A 22 -10.11 -1.44 5.74
N ARG A 23 -9.64 -1.46 6.99
CA ARG A 23 -8.83 -0.40 7.58
C ARG A 23 -7.59 -0.96 8.26
N TYR A 24 -6.45 -0.31 8.06
CA TYR A 24 -5.18 -0.68 8.70
C TYR A 24 -4.87 0.27 9.86
N ASN A 25 -4.31 -0.25 10.96
CA ASN A 25 -3.84 0.55 12.09
C ASN A 25 -2.50 1.21 11.73
N THR A 26 -2.49 2.52 11.58
CA THR A 26 -1.33 3.29 11.11
C THR A 26 -0.42 3.73 12.26
N MET A 27 -0.83 3.61 13.53
CA MET A 27 0.01 3.84 14.72
C MET A 27 -0.27 2.86 15.88
N ASN A 28 0.59 2.89 16.89
CA ASN A 28 0.55 2.02 18.08
C ASN A 28 -0.76 2.16 18.89
N ALA A 29 -1.02 1.19 19.77
CA ALA A 29 -2.31 0.92 20.43
C ALA A 29 -2.96 2.08 21.24
N TRP A 30 -2.23 3.17 21.49
CA TRP A 30 -2.69 4.30 22.33
C TRP A 30 -3.39 5.43 21.57
N ASN A 31 -3.15 5.60 20.26
CA ASN A 31 -3.89 6.56 19.43
C ASN A 31 -4.67 5.90 18.29
N ARG A 32 -4.49 4.59 18.07
CA ARG A 32 -5.26 3.70 17.17
C ARG A 32 -5.66 4.32 15.82
N SER A 33 -4.83 5.21 15.28
CA SER A 33 -5.11 5.84 13.98
C SER A 33 -5.33 4.75 12.94
N THR A 34 -6.39 4.86 12.16
CA THR A 34 -6.65 3.93 11.06
C THR A 34 -6.89 4.68 9.76
N SER A 35 -6.63 4.01 8.65
CA SER A 35 -6.97 4.49 7.31
C SER A 35 -7.43 3.34 6.42
N TYR A 36 -8.06 3.66 5.29
CA TYR A 36 -8.45 2.72 4.25
C TYR A 36 -7.24 1.93 3.75
N ALA A 37 -7.40 0.62 3.60
CA ALA A 37 -6.31 -0.26 3.21
C ALA A 37 -6.78 -1.45 2.37
N ASN A 38 -5.87 -1.97 1.56
CA ASN A 38 -6.05 -3.18 0.76
C ASN A 38 -4.95 -4.20 1.10
N ASP A 39 -5.35 -5.46 1.31
CA ASP A 39 -4.43 -6.56 1.63
C ASP A 39 -3.72 -7.02 0.37
N VAL A 40 -2.41 -6.84 0.34
CA VAL A 40 -1.53 -7.19 -0.78
C VAL A 40 -0.47 -8.21 -0.35
N LYS A 41 -0.73 -9.00 0.70
CA LYS A 41 0.15 -10.11 1.06
C LYS A 41 0.23 -11.08 -0.12
N VAL A 42 1.43 -11.52 -0.47
CA VAL A 42 1.70 -12.46 -1.58
C VAL A 42 0.69 -13.62 -1.68
N PRO A 43 0.31 -14.32 -0.58
CA PRO A 43 -0.67 -15.41 -0.65
C PRO A 43 -2.08 -14.99 -1.10
N ASN A 44 -2.42 -13.70 -1.02
CA ASN A 44 -3.73 -13.13 -1.33
C ASN A 44 -3.78 -12.51 -2.74
N LEU A 45 -2.69 -12.52 -3.50
CA LEU A 45 -2.58 -11.82 -4.78
C LEU A 45 -2.87 -12.68 -6.02
N ASP A 46 -3.34 -13.92 -5.84
CA ASP A 46 -3.54 -14.91 -6.93
C ASP A 46 -2.28 -15.08 -7.81
N ILE A 47 -1.10 -14.97 -7.20
CA ILE A 47 0.20 -15.19 -7.87
C ILE A 47 0.39 -16.70 -8.09
N PRO A 48 0.77 -17.14 -9.31
CA PRO A 48 1.12 -18.53 -9.59
C PRO A 48 2.12 -19.08 -8.57
N SER A 49 1.91 -20.31 -8.10
CA SER A 49 2.71 -20.86 -6.99
C SER A 49 4.21 -20.87 -7.28
N GLU A 50 4.59 -21.11 -8.53
CA GLU A 50 5.97 -21.07 -9.02
C GLU A 50 6.62 -19.68 -8.97
N LEU A 51 5.83 -18.61 -8.88
CA LEU A 51 6.31 -17.23 -8.77
C LEU A 51 6.24 -16.67 -7.34
N GLN A 52 5.68 -17.41 -6.38
CA GLN A 52 5.50 -16.89 -5.02
C GLN A 52 6.83 -16.63 -4.30
N ASP A 53 7.82 -17.49 -4.47
CA ASP A 53 9.16 -17.28 -3.89
C ASP A 53 9.80 -16.01 -4.47
N LEU A 54 9.74 -15.82 -5.79
CA LEU A 54 10.20 -14.58 -6.43
C LEU A 54 9.42 -13.35 -5.92
N ALA A 55 8.10 -13.47 -5.74
CA ALA A 55 7.29 -12.40 -5.19
C ALA A 55 7.72 -12.01 -3.78
N TYR A 56 8.07 -12.99 -2.94
CA TYR A 56 8.64 -12.73 -1.61
C TYR A 56 10.03 -12.10 -1.69
N ASP A 57 10.89 -12.59 -2.57
CA ASP A 57 12.24 -12.07 -2.75
C ASP A 57 12.21 -10.59 -3.21
N VAL A 58 11.33 -10.24 -4.15
CA VAL A 58 11.15 -8.85 -4.59
C VAL A 58 10.51 -8.00 -3.49
N ALA A 59 9.45 -8.48 -2.84
CA ALA A 59 8.75 -7.71 -1.80
C ALA A 59 9.61 -7.47 -0.55
N SER A 60 10.56 -8.36 -0.26
CA SER A 60 11.51 -8.22 0.84
C SER A 60 12.75 -7.39 0.48
N GLY A 61 12.95 -7.09 -0.81
CA GLY A 61 14.15 -6.43 -1.32
C GLY A 61 15.37 -7.37 -1.42
N GLU A 62 15.20 -8.68 -1.29
CA GLU A 62 16.25 -9.67 -1.55
C GLU A 62 16.63 -9.70 -3.04
N VAL A 63 15.67 -9.36 -3.91
CA VAL A 63 15.84 -9.17 -5.34
C VAL A 63 15.51 -7.73 -5.71
N GLU A 64 16.48 -7.04 -6.31
CA GLU A 64 16.24 -5.73 -6.91
C GLU A 64 15.29 -5.86 -8.09
N ALA A 65 14.26 -5.03 -8.12
CA ALA A 65 13.33 -4.93 -9.24
C ALA A 65 13.15 -3.45 -9.64
N PRO A 66 14.15 -2.82 -10.29
CA PRO A 66 14.13 -1.38 -10.57
C PRO A 66 12.91 -0.95 -11.39
N ASP A 67 12.45 -1.79 -12.32
CA ASP A 67 11.26 -1.51 -13.13
C ASP A 67 9.99 -1.50 -12.29
N TRP A 68 9.89 -2.40 -11.30
CA TRP A 68 8.80 -2.38 -10.33
C TRP A 68 8.87 -1.13 -9.46
N ASP A 69 10.05 -0.76 -8.96
CA ASP A 69 10.23 0.44 -8.13
C ASP A 69 9.83 1.71 -8.90
N ILE A 70 10.24 1.83 -10.15
CA ILE A 70 9.87 2.94 -11.04
C ILE A 70 8.36 2.93 -11.32
N PHE A 71 7.79 1.77 -11.65
CA PHE A 71 6.36 1.64 -11.92
C PHE A 71 5.51 1.99 -10.70
N PHE A 72 5.90 1.50 -9.52
CA PHE A 72 5.26 1.79 -8.25
C PHE A 72 5.31 3.30 -7.98
N ALA A 73 6.51 3.90 -8.00
CA ALA A 73 6.73 5.32 -7.71
C ALA A 73 5.92 6.22 -8.64
N ARG A 74 5.89 5.93 -9.95
CA ARG A 74 5.08 6.68 -10.91
C ARG A 74 3.59 6.55 -10.62
N THR A 75 3.12 5.33 -10.36
CA THR A 75 1.70 5.05 -10.13
C THR A 75 1.17 5.75 -8.88
N VAL A 76 1.92 5.73 -7.77
CA VAL A 76 1.53 6.43 -6.53
C VAL A 76 1.70 7.95 -6.63
N SER A 77 2.70 8.43 -7.37
CA SER A 77 2.89 9.86 -7.66
C SER A 77 1.71 10.40 -8.48
N ASP A 78 1.30 9.70 -9.53
CA ASP A 78 0.14 10.09 -10.33
C ASP A 78 -1.12 10.16 -9.45
N PHE A 79 -1.31 9.18 -8.55
CA PHE A 79 -2.44 9.16 -7.61
C PHE A 79 -2.43 10.39 -6.70
N TYR A 80 -1.27 10.76 -6.17
CA TYR A 80 -1.11 11.98 -5.39
C TYR A 80 -1.46 13.24 -6.19
N GLN A 81 -1.00 13.37 -7.43
CA GLN A 81 -1.31 14.53 -8.26
C GLN A 81 -2.82 14.68 -8.55
N ARG A 82 -3.57 13.57 -8.62
CA ARG A 82 -5.02 13.60 -8.84
C ARG A 82 -5.82 13.88 -7.58
N THR A 83 -5.35 13.44 -6.42
CA THR A 83 -6.19 13.34 -5.21
C THR A 83 -5.69 14.18 -4.04
N GLY A 84 -4.40 14.53 -4.01
CA GLY A 84 -3.73 15.10 -2.83
C GLY A 84 -3.43 14.08 -1.72
N TYR A 85 -3.75 12.81 -1.92
CA TYR A 85 -3.46 11.71 -0.99
C TYR A 85 -2.40 10.78 -1.57
N HIS A 86 -1.68 10.06 -0.72
CA HIS A 86 -0.65 9.12 -1.16
C HIS A 86 -0.97 7.70 -0.72
N ILE A 87 -0.31 6.72 -1.35
CA ILE A 87 -0.41 5.30 -1.01
C ILE A 87 0.93 4.83 -0.45
N GLY A 88 0.92 4.16 0.70
CA GLY A 88 2.14 3.61 1.31
C GLY A 88 1.96 2.15 1.73
N PHE A 89 3.07 1.44 1.88
CA PHE A 89 3.07 0.09 2.42
C PHE A 89 3.08 0.08 3.95
N ASN A 90 2.31 -0.82 4.55
CA ASN A 90 2.26 -1.03 5.99
C ASN A 90 2.16 -2.52 6.35
N GLY A 91 2.46 -2.81 7.62
CA GLY A 91 2.38 -4.15 8.21
C GLY A 91 3.62 -5.00 8.02
N ARG A 92 3.60 -6.17 8.66
CA ARG A 92 4.71 -7.13 8.55
C ARG A 92 4.92 -7.49 7.08
N SER A 93 6.16 -7.38 6.62
CA SER A 93 6.54 -7.62 5.22
C SER A 93 5.76 -6.78 4.21
N SER A 94 5.36 -5.55 4.59
CA SER A 94 4.66 -4.62 3.68
C SER A 94 3.36 -5.19 3.10
N GLY A 95 2.61 -5.98 3.86
CA GLY A 95 1.44 -6.71 3.38
C GLY A 95 0.18 -5.88 3.09
N TYR A 96 0.18 -4.57 3.30
CA TYR A 96 -0.97 -3.71 3.06
C TYR A 96 -0.58 -2.44 2.31
N LEU A 97 -1.36 -2.07 1.29
CA LEU A 97 -1.37 -0.72 0.74
C LEU A 97 -2.37 0.10 1.57
N VAL A 98 -1.96 1.30 1.98
CA VAL A 98 -2.73 2.16 2.89
C VAL A 98 -2.79 3.58 2.32
N LEU A 99 -3.97 4.18 2.39
CA LEU A 99 -4.22 5.56 2.00
C LEU A 99 -3.70 6.54 3.08
N TYR A 100 -2.97 7.57 2.68
CA TYR A 100 -2.38 8.53 3.59
C TYR A 100 -2.64 9.97 3.18
N GLU A 101 -2.85 10.83 4.17
CA GLU A 101 -2.47 12.24 4.02
C GLU A 101 -0.96 12.30 3.80
N ALA A 102 -0.57 13.15 2.85
CA ALA A 102 0.83 13.33 2.52
C ALA A 102 1.12 14.77 2.11
N GLN A 103 2.40 15.12 2.14
CA GLN A 103 2.92 16.37 1.59
C GLN A 103 4.05 16.05 0.62
N ALA A 104 3.99 16.62 -0.59
CA ALA A 104 5.11 16.60 -1.53
C ALA A 104 6.23 17.52 -1.03
N ASN A 105 7.46 17.02 -1.08
CA ASN A 105 8.68 17.75 -0.71
C ASN A 105 9.33 18.34 -1.98
N GLU A 106 10.21 19.33 -1.79
CA GLU A 106 10.90 20.01 -2.92
C GLU A 106 11.80 19.07 -3.74
N ASP A 107 12.29 18.00 -3.13
CA ASP A 107 13.14 16.98 -3.76
C ASP A 107 12.36 15.91 -4.55
N GLY A 108 11.03 16.06 -4.63
CA GLY A 108 10.14 15.11 -5.30
C GLY A 108 9.76 13.88 -4.46
N THR A 109 10.20 13.81 -3.19
CA THR A 109 9.76 12.78 -2.24
C THR A 109 8.45 13.17 -1.55
N TYR A 110 7.86 12.25 -0.78
CA TYR A 110 6.60 12.48 -0.06
C TYR A 110 6.75 12.19 1.43
N SER A 111 6.27 13.11 2.26
CA SER A 111 6.12 12.93 3.70
C SER A 111 4.75 12.33 3.99
N LEU A 112 4.69 11.07 4.43
CA LEU A 112 3.44 10.38 4.80
C LEU A 112 3.10 10.60 6.27
N TYR A 113 1.80 10.77 6.59
CA TYR A 113 1.34 11.03 7.96
C TYR A 113 0.48 9.90 8.53
N PRO A 114 1.06 8.75 8.94
CA PRO A 114 0.30 7.64 9.50
C PRO A 114 -0.44 7.97 10.79
N GLY A 115 -0.02 8.99 11.54
CA GLY A 115 -0.74 9.47 12.72
C GLY A 115 -2.02 10.27 12.42
N ARG A 116 -2.31 10.57 11.15
CA ARG A 116 -3.52 11.30 10.74
C ARG A 116 -4.54 10.34 10.18
N SER A 117 -5.55 10.04 10.99
CA SER A 117 -6.59 9.09 10.62
C SER A 117 -7.49 9.62 9.51
N ILE A 118 -7.90 8.75 8.59
CA ILE A 118 -8.83 9.10 7.52
C ILE A 118 -10.18 8.44 7.79
N ASP A 119 -11.15 9.15 8.35
CA ASP A 119 -12.50 8.67 8.69
C ASP A 119 -12.54 7.55 9.76
N MET A 120 -11.60 7.58 10.70
CA MET A 120 -11.62 6.62 11.80
C MET A 120 -12.87 6.84 12.67
N TYR A 121 -13.68 5.78 12.81
CA TYR A 121 -14.97 5.78 13.55
C TYR A 121 -16.00 6.80 13.04
N GLU A 122 -15.85 7.30 11.81
CA GLU A 122 -16.80 8.21 11.21
C GLU A 122 -18.11 7.47 10.87
N ASP A 123 -19.24 8.02 11.29
CA ASP A 123 -20.58 7.49 10.98
C ASP A 123 -21.21 8.18 9.76
N PHE A 124 -20.58 9.26 9.29
CA PHE A 124 -20.96 10.07 8.14
C PHE A 124 -22.38 10.67 8.24
N ALA A 125 -22.99 10.70 9.42
CA ALA A 125 -24.35 11.20 9.60
C ALA A 125 -24.44 12.69 9.24
N GLY A 126 -23.41 13.47 9.57
CA GLY A 126 -23.32 14.91 9.30
C GLY A 126 -22.86 15.30 7.90
N TRP A 127 -22.39 14.34 7.08
CA TRP A 127 -21.81 14.65 5.77
C TRP A 127 -22.90 14.96 4.74
N ASP A 128 -22.72 15.94 3.87
CA ASP A 128 -23.68 16.12 2.78
C ASP A 128 -23.49 15.07 1.66
N MET A 129 -24.35 15.10 0.64
CA MET A 129 -24.25 14.16 -0.49
C MET A 129 -23.02 14.41 -1.36
N GLN A 130 -22.48 15.62 -1.39
CA GLN A 130 -21.30 15.98 -2.17
C GLN A 130 -20.03 15.47 -1.49
N ASP A 131 -19.89 15.69 -0.19
CA ASP A 131 -18.75 15.22 0.60
C ASP A 131 -18.67 13.69 0.58
N LEU A 132 -19.81 13.01 0.73
CA LEU A 132 -19.88 11.55 0.61
C LEU A 132 -19.42 11.05 -0.75
N ARG A 133 -19.84 11.73 -1.83
CA ARG A 133 -19.40 11.38 -3.19
C ARG A 133 -17.90 11.57 -3.34
N GLY A 134 -17.37 12.69 -2.87
CA GLY A 134 -15.94 12.97 -2.91
C GLY A 134 -15.13 11.91 -2.17
N ARG A 135 -15.57 11.48 -0.98
CA ARG A 135 -14.89 10.42 -0.24
C ARG A 135 -14.99 9.05 -0.90
N VAL A 136 -16.16 8.70 -1.43
CA VAL A 136 -16.32 7.46 -2.22
C VAL A 136 -15.43 7.49 -3.46
N GLU A 137 -15.34 8.61 -4.15
CA GLU A 137 -14.47 8.77 -5.33
C GLU A 137 -13.00 8.61 -4.98
N LEU A 138 -12.55 9.20 -3.87
CA LEU A 138 -11.19 9.03 -3.35
C LEU A 138 -10.87 7.55 -3.07
N VAL A 139 -11.74 6.87 -2.31
CA VAL A 139 -11.50 5.47 -1.93
C VAL A 139 -11.61 4.54 -3.17
N GLN A 140 -12.49 4.85 -4.12
CA GLN A 140 -12.55 4.11 -5.39
C GLN A 140 -11.31 4.33 -6.28
N ASP A 141 -10.73 5.54 -6.34
CA ASP A 141 -9.48 5.77 -7.07
C ASP A 141 -8.29 5.10 -6.35
N PHE A 142 -8.30 5.08 -5.02
CA PHE A 142 -7.36 4.30 -4.21
C PHE A 142 -7.43 2.81 -4.55
N ASP A 143 -8.61 2.21 -4.56
CA ASP A 143 -8.80 0.79 -4.90
C ASP A 143 -8.32 0.46 -6.31
N LYS A 144 -8.70 1.29 -7.30
CA LYS A 144 -8.24 1.11 -8.68
C LYS A 144 -6.72 1.22 -8.81
N THR A 145 -6.12 2.14 -8.05
CA THR A 145 -4.67 2.31 -8.04
C THR A 145 -4.00 1.09 -7.40
N CYS A 146 -4.58 0.54 -6.32
CA CYS A 146 -4.12 -0.72 -5.73
C CYS A 146 -4.25 -1.90 -6.70
N ASP A 147 -5.34 -1.98 -7.47
CA ASP A 147 -5.53 -2.99 -8.51
C ASP A 147 -4.45 -2.87 -9.59
N ARG A 148 -4.18 -1.66 -10.08
CA ARG A 148 -3.11 -1.40 -11.05
C ARG A 148 -1.73 -1.80 -10.51
N LEU A 149 -1.44 -1.49 -9.25
CA LEU A 149 -0.19 -1.88 -8.60
C LEU A 149 -0.06 -3.40 -8.50
N ARG A 150 -1.12 -4.09 -8.07
CA ARG A 150 -1.19 -5.56 -8.03
C ARG A 150 -0.95 -6.16 -9.42
N GLU A 151 -1.69 -5.71 -10.43
CA GLU A 151 -1.58 -6.22 -11.80
C GLU A 151 -0.19 -5.98 -12.37
N GLY A 152 0.38 -4.80 -12.16
CA GLY A 152 1.74 -4.49 -12.60
C GLY A 152 2.81 -5.35 -11.91
N PHE A 153 2.62 -5.64 -10.62
CA PHE A 153 3.52 -6.53 -9.88
C PHE A 153 3.48 -7.95 -10.45
N ILE A 154 2.27 -8.51 -10.63
CA ILE A 154 2.08 -9.86 -11.19
C ILE A 154 2.65 -9.93 -12.62
N PHE A 155 2.33 -8.94 -13.45
CA PHE A 155 2.84 -8.86 -14.81
C PHE A 155 4.38 -8.86 -14.83
N MET A 156 5.02 -8.08 -13.96
CA MET A 156 6.47 -8.09 -13.83
C MET A 156 6.96 -9.48 -13.42
N LEU A 157 6.40 -10.11 -12.38
CA LEU A 157 6.83 -11.44 -11.96
C LEU A 157 6.75 -12.48 -13.10
N GLU A 158 5.70 -12.44 -13.92
CA GLU A 158 5.49 -13.35 -15.04
C GLU A 158 6.45 -13.12 -16.22
N HIS A 159 6.87 -11.87 -16.45
CA HIS A 159 7.65 -11.48 -17.62
C HIS A 159 9.13 -11.16 -17.30
N TYR A 160 9.48 -11.10 -16.01
CA TYR A 160 10.81 -10.74 -15.50
C TYR A 160 11.50 -11.90 -14.75
N ALA A 161 10.87 -13.08 -14.70
CA ALA A 161 11.54 -14.31 -14.26
C ALA A 161 12.71 -14.68 -15.19
N PRO A 162 13.83 -15.18 -14.65
CA PRO A 162 15.17 -14.61 -14.86
C PRO A 162 15.92 -15.16 -16.08
N GLY A 163 16.55 -14.28 -16.87
CA GLY A 163 17.43 -14.70 -17.96
C GLY A 163 18.25 -13.63 -18.69
N GLU A 164 17.82 -12.35 -18.72
CA GLU A 164 18.44 -11.41 -19.69
C GLU A 164 19.08 -10.14 -19.10
N TYR A 165 18.99 -9.88 -17.80
CA TYR A 165 19.82 -8.86 -17.14
C TYR A 165 20.68 -9.52 -16.06
N THR A 166 21.96 -9.63 -16.38
CA THR A 166 23.04 -10.25 -15.62
C THR A 166 23.12 -9.77 -14.17
N GLU A 167 23.21 -10.75 -13.27
CA GLU A 167 23.41 -10.64 -11.81
C GLU A 167 22.29 -9.93 -11.05
N VAL A 168 21.23 -10.69 -10.75
CA VAL A 168 20.45 -10.47 -9.52
C VAL A 168 21.43 -10.53 -8.35
N LYS A 169 21.96 -9.38 -7.93
CA LYS A 169 22.81 -9.27 -6.74
C LYS A 169 21.93 -9.51 -5.53
N ARG A 170 21.85 -10.78 -5.09
CA ARG A 170 21.34 -11.11 -3.77
C ARG A 170 22.11 -10.25 -2.77
N ILE A 171 21.40 -9.40 -2.03
CA ILE A 171 22.00 -8.61 -0.97
C ILE A 171 22.36 -9.58 0.17
N PRO A 172 23.65 -9.80 0.50
CA PRO A 172 23.98 -10.69 1.60
C PRO A 172 23.44 -10.08 2.91
N HIS A 173 22.62 -10.84 3.63
CA HIS A 173 22.15 -10.43 4.95
C HIS A 173 23.35 -10.14 5.86
N ARG A 174 23.50 -8.89 6.28
CA ARG A 174 24.47 -8.55 7.33
C ARG A 174 23.88 -9.01 8.66
N VAL A 175 24.30 -10.19 9.13
CA VAL A 175 24.00 -10.63 10.49
C VAL A 175 24.67 -9.64 11.44
N MET A 176 23.85 -8.89 12.18
CA MET A 176 24.33 -8.10 13.30
C MET A 176 24.86 -9.08 14.35
N GLU A 177 26.17 -9.21 14.49
CA GLU A 177 26.74 -9.89 15.64
C GLU A 177 26.31 -9.13 16.90
N PRO A 178 25.79 -9.81 17.94
CA PRO A 178 25.49 -9.15 19.20
C PRO A 178 26.78 -8.58 19.77
N THR A 179 26.90 -7.25 19.79
CA THR A 179 27.93 -6.55 20.55
C THR A 179 27.66 -6.79 22.03
N GLY A 180 28.29 -7.84 22.56
CA GLY A 180 28.05 -8.26 23.93
C GLY A 180 29.00 -9.36 24.39
N LYS A 181 30.30 -9.06 24.46
CA LYS A 181 31.15 -9.77 25.43
C LYS A 181 31.05 -9.07 26.77
N SER A 182 30.19 -9.64 27.60
CA SER A 182 30.34 -9.70 29.04
C SER A 182 31.79 -10.01 29.42
N LEU A 183 32.37 -9.18 30.28
CA LEU A 183 33.45 -9.58 31.19
C LEU A 183 32.99 -9.24 32.60
N LEU A 184 32.35 -10.24 33.21
CA LEU A 184 32.40 -10.46 34.65
C LEU A 184 33.79 -11.00 34.97
N ALA A 185 34.57 -10.22 35.72
CA ALA A 185 35.52 -10.66 36.74
C ALA A 185 35.88 -9.43 37.60
#